data_AF-A0A6B3CLV0-F1
#
_entry.id   AF-A0A6B3CLV0-F1
#
_cell.length_a   1.000
_cell.length_b   1.000
_cell.length_c   1.000
_cell.angle_alpha   90.00
_cell.angle_beta   90.00
_cell.angle_gamma   90.00
#
_symmetry.space_group_name_H-M   'P 1'
#
loop_
_entity.id
_entity.type
_entity.pdbx_description
1 polymer ?
#
loop_
_entity_poly.entity_id
_entity_poly.type
_entity_poly.pdbx_seq_one_letter_code
_entity_poly.pdbx_strand_id
1 'polypeptide(L)'
;NCTVTIRNTTGTATYMVAYVRNVDSSEDQTDAGNYRSYAGPVYAFARGACVEWGGVIGNQQAWNYGSNCGALAAKATGRDWFAGRN
;
A
#
# COMPACT_ATOMS: atom_id res chain seq x y z
N ASN A 1 2.78 4.18 -1.83
CA ASN A 1 1.89 3.73 -0.74
C ASN A 1 2.38 2.38 -0.25
N CYS A 2 2.16 2.03 1.02
CA CYS A 2 2.61 0.77 1.59
C CYS A 2 1.67 0.26 2.68
N THR A 3 1.72 -1.04 2.93
CA THR A 3 0.90 -1.71 3.94
C THR A 3 1.72 -2.77 4.68
N VAL A 4 1.55 -2.82 6.00
CA VAL A 4 2.13 -3.81 6.90
C VAL A 4 1.00 -4.33 7.78
N THR A 5 0.98 -5.63 8.03
CA THR A 5 0.09 -6.23 9.03
C THR A 5 0.92 -6.63 10.24
N ILE A 6 0.63 -6.05 11.41
CA ILE A 6 1.38 -6.26 12.65
C ILE A 6 0.46 -6.90 13.69
N ARG A 7 0.95 -7.95 14.35
CA ARG A 7 0.27 -8.56 15.49
C ARG A 7 0.66 -7.86 16.78
N ASN A 8 -0.33 -7.55 17.63
CA ASN A 8 -0.11 -6.86 18.91
C ASN A 8 0.75 -7.66 19.91
N THR A 9 0.73 -8.99 19.82
CA THR A 9 1.54 -9.89 20.65
C THR A 9 2.29 -10.88 19.76
N THR A 10 3.56 -11.14 20.06
CA THR A 10 4.35 -12.14 19.33
C THR A 10 4.07 -13.55 19.85
N GLY A 11 4.34 -14.58 19.05
CA GLY A 11 4.15 -15.97 19.47
C GLY A 11 4.39 -16.99 18.35
N THR A 12 3.67 -18.12 18.41
CA THR A 12 3.67 -19.12 17.33
C THR A 12 3.31 -18.48 16.00
N ALA A 13 3.97 -18.94 14.93
CA ALA A 13 3.67 -18.45 13.60
C ALA A 13 2.19 -18.67 13.27
N THR A 14 1.52 -17.60 12.84
CA THR A 14 0.10 -17.59 12.48
C THR A 14 -0.02 -17.03 11.06
N TYR A 15 -1.02 -17.48 10.32
CA TYR A 15 -1.29 -16.99 8.98
C TYR A 15 -1.56 -15.48 9.03
N MET A 16 -0.76 -14.71 8.31
CA MET A 16 -0.91 -13.26 8.18
C MET A 16 -0.77 -12.85 6.72
N VAL A 17 -1.48 -11.79 6.36
CA VAL A 17 -1.47 -11.21 5.00
C VAL A 17 -1.30 -9.70 5.11
N ALA A 18 -0.51 -9.11 4.23
CA ALA A 18 -0.50 -7.67 3.93
C ALA A 18 -0.78 -7.46 2.45
N TYR A 19 -1.68 -6.53 2.12
CA TYR A 19 -2.15 -6.26 0.78
C TYR A 19 -2.17 -4.75 0.51
N VAL A 20 -1.73 -4.34 -0.68
CA VAL A 20 -1.92 -2.97 -1.18
C VAL A 20 -2.12 -2.98 -2.69
N ARG A 21 -3.02 -2.13 -3.17
CA ARG A 21 -3.34 -1.96 -4.59
C ARG A 21 -3.45 -0.49 -4.96
N ASN A 22 -2.91 -0.14 -6.12
CA ASN A 22 -3.24 1.11 -6.81
C ASN A 22 -4.59 0.95 -7.51
N VAL A 23 -5.55 1.81 -7.20
CA VAL A 23 -6.90 1.75 -7.79
C VAL A 23 -6.89 2.03 -9.29
N ASP A 24 -6.11 3.01 -9.74
CA ASP A 24 -6.11 3.48 -11.13
C ASP A 24 -5.44 2.48 -12.07
N SER A 25 -4.27 1.95 -11.68
CA SER A 25 -3.54 0.98 -12.50
C SER A 25 -3.97 -0.47 -12.27
N SER A 26 -4.72 -0.73 -11.20
CA SER A 26 -5.03 -2.07 -10.71
C SER A 26 -3.83 -2.94 -10.34
N GLU A 27 -2.63 -2.37 -10.29
CA GLU A 27 -1.43 -3.05 -9.82
C GLU A 27 -1.51 -3.28 -8.31
N ASP A 28 -1.25 -4.50 -7.86
CA ASP A 28 -1.26 -4.87 -6.46
C ASP A 28 -0.03 -5.68 -6.04
N GLN A 29 0.19 -5.72 -4.73
CA GLN A 29 1.22 -6.52 -4.09
C GLN A 29 0.63 -7.16 -2.84
N THR A 30 1.00 -8.43 -2.63
CA THR A 30 0.54 -9.24 -1.50
C THR A 30 1.71 -9.99 -0.90
N ASP A 31 1.80 -9.96 0.43
CA ASP A 31 2.65 -10.85 1.20
C ASP A 31 1.75 -11.69 2.12
N ALA A 32 1.82 -13.02 1.98
CA ALA A 32 0.97 -13.97 2.69
C ALA A 32 1.77 -15.18 3.16
N GLY A 33 1.66 -15.52 4.45
CA GLY A 33 2.44 -16.59 5.03
C GLY A 33 2.22 -16.74 6.54
N ASN A 34 2.94 -17.69 7.15
CA ASN A 34 2.91 -17.85 8.60
C ASN A 34 4.00 -16.99 9.23
N TYR A 35 3.59 -15.94 9.95
CA TYR A 35 4.49 -14.94 10.54
C TYR A 35 4.35 -14.92 12.07
N ARG A 36 5.42 -14.53 12.77
CA ARG A 36 5.44 -14.42 14.24
C ARG A 36 5.09 -13.02 14.76
N SER A 37 5.27 -12.00 13.92
CA SER A 37 5.22 -10.59 14.33
C SER A 37 4.56 -9.71 13.27
N TYR A 38 5.00 -9.78 12.01
CA TYR A 38 4.47 -8.95 10.93
C TYR A 38 4.56 -9.63 9.55
N ALA A 39 3.67 -9.22 8.63
CA ALA A 39 3.73 -9.49 7.19
C ALA A 39 3.88 -8.15 6.44
N GLY A 40 4.64 -8.12 5.34
CA GLY A 40 5.04 -6.91 4.61
C GLY A 40 6.33 -6.26 5.16
N PRO A 41 6.63 -5.00 4.78
CA PRO A 41 5.81 -4.10 3.97
C PRO A 41 5.68 -4.54 2.51
N VAL A 42 4.46 -4.45 1.99
CA VAL A 42 4.19 -4.47 0.55
C VAL A 42 3.95 -3.05 0.05
N TYR A 43 4.31 -2.78 -1.20
CA TYR A 43 4.32 -1.44 -1.78
C TYR A 43 3.49 -1.37 -3.04
N ALA A 44 2.76 -0.27 -3.22
CA ALA A 44 2.14 0.10 -4.49
C ALA A 44 2.65 1.47 -4.93
N PHE A 45 3.05 1.56 -6.20
CA PHE A 45 3.33 2.84 -6.83
C PHE A 45 2.01 3.53 -7.17
N ALA A 46 1.55 4.40 -6.27
CA ALA A 46 0.24 5.05 -6.34
C ALA A 46 0.33 6.56 -6.03
N ARG A 47 1.35 7.23 -6.57
CA ARG A 47 1.48 8.67 -6.43
C ARG A 47 0.40 9.32 -7.29
N GLY A 48 -0.50 10.11 -6.70
CA GLY A 48 -1.57 10.75 -7.45
C GLY A 48 -2.86 9.93 -7.56
N ALA A 49 -2.85 8.71 -7.02
CA ALA A 49 -3.92 7.73 -7.14
C ALA A 49 -4.41 7.31 -5.75
N CYS A 50 -5.66 6.84 -5.68
CA CYS A 50 -6.17 6.16 -4.51
C CYS A 50 -5.52 4.77 -4.35
N VAL A 51 -5.48 4.28 -3.12
CA VAL A 51 -5.13 2.89 -2.82
C VAL A 51 -6.20 2.16 -2.04
N GLU A 52 -6.27 0.87 -2.31
CA GLU A 52 -6.94 -0.12 -1.46
C GLU A 52 -5.86 -0.89 -0.71
N TRP A 53 -6.12 -1.21 0.55
CA TRP A 53 -5.19 -1.98 1.34
C TRP A 53 -5.91 -2.81 2.38
N GLY A 54 -5.24 -3.84 2.86
CA GLY A 54 -5.80 -4.67 3.92
C GLY A 54 -4.82 -5.66 4.47
N GLY A 55 -5.30 -6.43 5.44
CA GLY A 55 -4.52 -7.44 6.10
C GLY A 55 -5.35 -8.47 6.83
N VAL A 56 -4.73 -9.61 7.09
CA VAL A 56 -5.32 -10.75 7.80
C VAL A 56 -4.39 -11.17 8.93
N ILE A 57 -4.97 -11.56 10.08
CA ILE A 57 -4.27 -12.28 11.16
C ILE A 57 -5.18 -13.43 11.59
N GLY A 58 -4.82 -14.66 11.23
CA GLY A 58 -5.65 -15.84 11.46
C GLY A 58 -7.01 -15.70 10.77
N ASN A 59 -8.07 -15.55 11.54
CA ASN A 59 -9.45 -15.36 11.06
C ASN A 59 -9.92 -13.89 11.10
N GLN A 60 -9.09 -12.96 11.55
CA GLN A 60 -9.41 -11.55 11.61
C GLN A 60 -8.91 -10.86 10.34
N GLN A 61 -9.71 -9.94 9.79
CA GLN A 61 -9.36 -9.19 8.58
C GLN A 61 -9.76 -7.72 8.71
N ALA A 62 -8.98 -6.85 8.06
CA ALA A 62 -9.28 -5.44 7.93
C ALA A 62 -9.01 -4.99 6.49
N TRP A 63 -9.90 -4.17 5.95
CA TRP A 63 -9.81 -3.64 4.59
C TRP A 63 -10.15 -2.16 4.60
N ASN A 64 -9.47 -1.40 3.76
CA ASN A 64 -9.77 -0.01 3.50
C ASN A 64 -9.70 0.24 1.99
N TYR A 65 -10.72 0.91 1.47
CA TYR A 65 -10.89 1.12 0.03
C TYR A 65 -10.86 2.61 -0.28
N GLY A 66 -10.27 2.98 -1.42
CA GLY A 66 -10.27 4.37 -1.88
C GLY A 66 -9.65 5.35 -0.89
N SER A 67 -8.56 4.98 -0.23
CA SER A 67 -7.86 5.82 0.76
C SER A 67 -6.55 6.38 0.20
N ASN A 68 -5.94 7.36 0.89
CA ASN A 68 -4.71 8.05 0.47
C ASN A 68 -4.77 8.60 -0.96
N CYS A 69 -5.96 9.06 -1.37
CA CYS A 69 -6.28 9.68 -2.65
C CYS A 69 -5.68 11.09 -2.75
N GLY A 70 -4.35 11.21 -2.70
CA GLY A 70 -3.69 12.46 -3.01
C GLY A 70 -3.69 12.67 -4.52
N ALA A 71 -4.15 13.82 -5.02
CA ALA A 71 -3.92 14.19 -6.41
C ALA A 71 -2.45 14.60 -6.58
N LEU A 72 -1.77 14.07 -7.59
CA LEU A 72 -0.53 14.68 -8.04
C LEU A 72 -0.92 16.06 -8.52
N ALA A 73 -0.34 17.10 -7.90
CA ALA A 73 -0.64 18.47 -8.29
C ALA A 73 -0.56 18.64 -9.81
N ALA A 74 0.21 17.81 -10.54
CA ALA A 74 0.36 17.60 -11.99
C ALA A 74 -0.89 17.24 -12.86
N LYS A 75 -2.09 17.72 -12.48
CA LYS A 75 -2.82 18.65 -13.37
C LYS A 75 -2.15 20.06 -13.41
N ALA A 76 -1.03 20.22 -12.71
CA ALA A 76 -0.14 21.36 -12.63
C ALA A 76 0.65 21.41 -13.92
N THR A 77 -0.04 21.86 -14.94
CA THR A 77 0.57 22.69 -15.96
C THR A 77 1.38 23.79 -15.26
N GLY A 78 2.70 23.73 -15.37
CA GLY A 78 3.56 24.89 -15.12
C GLY A 78 4.44 24.80 -13.89
N ARG A 79 5.61 24.19 -14.03
CA ARG A 79 6.88 24.90 -14.30
C ARG A 79 8.02 23.91 -14.09
N ASP A 80 8.60 23.50 -15.19
CA ASP A 80 9.82 22.72 -15.20
C ASP A 80 11.01 23.69 -15.07
N TRP A 81 11.49 23.89 -13.85
CA TRP A 81 12.60 24.82 -13.52
C TRP A 81 13.95 24.37 -14.12
N PHE A 82 14.06 23.10 -14.54
CA PHE A 82 15.29 22.51 -15.08
C PHE A 82 15.27 22.31 -16.61
N ALA A 83 14.18 22.68 -17.29
CA ALA A 83 14.13 22.67 -18.75
C ALA A 83 14.81 23.94 -19.30
N GLY A 84 16.14 24.01 -19.17
CA GLY A 84 16.93 24.93 -19.97
C GLY A 84 16.68 24.66 -21.45
N ARG A 85 16.28 25.68 -22.22
CA ARG A 85 16.28 25.62 -23.67
C ARG A 85 17.07 26.81 -24.23
N ASN A 86 18.04 26.47 -25.08
CA ASN A 86 18.71 27.32 -26.05
C ASN A 86 17.73 27.86 -27.09
#